data_AF-A0A6G8P0I1-F1
#
_entry.id   AF-A0A6G8P0I1-F1
#
_cell.length_a   1.000
_cell.length_b   1.000
_cell.length_c   1.000
_cell.angle_alpha   90.00
_cell.angle_beta   90.00
_cell.angle_gamma   90.00
#
_symmetry.space_group_name_H-M   'P 1'
#
loop_
_entity.id
_entity.type
_entity.pdbx_description
1 polymer ?
#
loop_
_entity_poly.entity_id
_entity_poly.type
_entity_poly.pdbx_seq_one_letter_code
_entity_poly.pdbx_strand_id
1 'polypeptide(L)'
;MKTPTVRSSSHKWAFASHFRRQAFGWRSALPIQRLKEAVTEIKHAARTDPILAADGAVPLLEKVSPALEQVNSSSGALGSAVIRAIDVLVPIIAAPDVTESVRDAWLGLTHG
;
A
#
# COMPACT_ATOMS: atom_id res chain seq x y z
N MET A 1 -15.15 -9.04 -23.94
CA MET A 1 -14.83 -9.14 -22.50
C MET A 1 -15.31 -7.85 -21.84
N LYS A 2 -16.07 -7.92 -20.74
CA LYS A 2 -16.47 -6.71 -20.01
C LYS A 2 -15.29 -6.28 -19.17
N THR A 3 -14.59 -5.23 -19.56
CA THR A 3 -13.49 -4.71 -18.77
C THR A 3 -14.05 -4.11 -17.48
N PRO A 4 -13.55 -4.50 -16.29
CA PRO A 4 -14.08 -3.98 -15.04
C PRO A 4 -13.85 -2.47 -14.99
N THR A 5 -14.94 -1.70 -14.93
CA THR A 5 -14.89 -0.27 -14.58
C THR A 5 -14.65 -0.11 -13.08
N VAL A 6 -13.99 0.99 -12.70
CA VAL A 6 -13.65 1.33 -11.30
C VAL A 6 -14.87 1.11 -10.40
N ARG A 7 -14.83 0.09 -9.55
CA ARG A 7 -15.84 -0.09 -8.51
C ARG A 7 -15.54 0.90 -7.40
N SER A 8 -16.40 1.90 -7.25
CA SER A 8 -16.38 2.88 -6.16
C SER A 8 -16.86 2.29 -4.83
N SER A 9 -16.33 1.13 -4.42
CA SER A 9 -16.46 0.71 -3.03
C SER A 9 -15.35 1.40 -2.24
N SER A 10 -15.69 2.40 -1.42
CA SER A 10 -14.74 3.06 -0.52
C SER A 10 -14.36 2.11 0.63
N HIS A 11 -13.61 1.06 0.30
CA HIS A 11 -13.03 0.19 1.30
C HIS A 11 -12.18 1.05 2.23
N LYS A 12 -12.50 1.02 3.53
CA LYS A 12 -11.78 1.79 4.53
C LYS A 12 -10.57 1.00 5.00
N TRP A 13 -9.44 1.26 4.38
CA TRP A 13 -8.15 0.72 4.79
C TRP A 13 -7.78 1.18 6.20
N ALA A 14 -7.62 0.24 7.13
CA ALA A 14 -7.22 0.52 8.51
C ALA A 14 -5.83 1.17 8.55
N PHE A 15 -4.90 0.68 7.72
CA PHE A 15 -3.55 1.23 7.63
C PHE A 15 -3.51 2.72 7.29
N ALA A 16 -4.48 3.25 6.54
CA ALA A 16 -4.42 4.62 6.03
C ALA A 16 -4.32 5.65 7.16
N SER A 17 -4.96 5.37 8.31
CA SER A 17 -4.92 6.23 9.50
C SER A 17 -3.57 6.21 10.22
N HIS A 18 -2.76 5.18 10.02
CA HIS A 18 -1.47 4.96 10.68
C HIS A 18 -0.30 5.56 9.89
N PHE A 19 -0.38 5.62 8.56
CA PHE A 19 0.67 6.15 7.70
C PHE A 19 0.42 7.61 7.29
N ARG A 20 0.35 8.49 8.29
CA ARG A 20 0.37 9.95 8.08
C ARG A 20 1.82 10.44 8.02
N ARG A 21 2.04 11.59 7.39
CA ARG A 21 3.37 12.23 7.38
C ARG A 21 3.91 12.34 8.81
N GLN A 22 5.15 11.92 9.03
CA GLN A 22 5.85 11.96 10.32
C GLN A 22 5.15 11.22 11.47
N ALA A 23 4.30 10.22 11.18
CA ALA A 23 3.47 9.55 12.20
C ALA A 23 4.25 8.78 13.29
N PHE A 24 5.53 8.44 13.06
CA PHE A 24 6.26 7.49 13.90
C PHE A 24 7.42 8.09 14.71
N GLY A 25 7.78 9.35 14.48
CA GLY A 25 8.98 9.96 15.08
C GLY A 25 10.24 9.14 14.77
N TRP A 26 11.18 9.08 15.71
CA TRP A 26 12.49 8.46 15.49
C TRP A 26 12.56 6.94 15.71
N ARG A 27 11.53 6.32 16.30
CA ARG A 27 11.55 4.90 16.73
C ARG A 27 11.16 3.96 15.59
N SER A 28 11.88 2.85 15.44
CA SER A 28 11.67 1.90 14.32
C SER A 28 10.75 0.70 14.62
N ALA A 29 10.49 0.35 15.88
CA ALA A 29 9.67 -0.82 16.21
C ALA A 29 8.20 -0.70 15.76
N LEU A 30 7.55 0.41 16.11
CA LEU A 30 6.15 0.68 15.76
C LEU A 30 5.92 0.77 14.23
N PRO A 31 6.72 1.50 13.43
CA PRO A 31 6.51 1.54 11.98
C PRO A 31 6.69 0.17 11.33
N ILE A 32 7.64 -0.65 11.77
CA ILE A 32 7.80 -2.03 11.29
C ILE A 32 6.55 -2.86 11.58
N GLN A 33 5.99 -2.73 12.79
CA GLN A 33 4.75 -3.42 13.16
C GLN A 33 3.57 -2.98 12.27
N ARG A 34 3.35 -1.66 12.14
CA ARG A 34 2.25 -1.11 11.33
C ARG A 34 2.38 -1.51 9.85
N LEU A 35 3.60 -1.60 9.32
CA LEU A 35 3.84 -2.03 7.95
C LEU A 35 3.45 -3.50 7.75
N LYS A 36 3.79 -4.38 8.69
CA LYS A 36 3.39 -5.80 8.64
C LYS A 36 1.87 -5.97 8.71
N GLU A 37 1.20 -5.19 9.56
CA GLU A 37 -0.26 -5.19 9.68
C GLU A 37 -0.91 -4.73 8.36
N ALA A 38 -0.45 -3.64 7.77
CA ALA A 38 -0.94 -3.13 6.48
C ALA A 38 -0.76 -4.13 5.34
N VAL A 39 0.42 -4.77 5.25
CA VAL A 39 0.68 -5.83 4.26
C VAL A 39 -0.26 -7.02 4.48
N THR A 40 -0.55 -7.39 5.73
CA THR A 40 -1.47 -8.48 6.04
C THR A 40 -2.90 -8.15 5.62
N GLU A 41 -3.34 -6.92 5.86
CA GLU A 41 -4.65 -6.40 5.43
C GLU A 41 -4.82 -6.52 3.90
N ILE A 42 -3.82 -6.05 3.13
CA ILE A 42 -3.85 -6.11 1.66
C ILE A 42 -3.81 -7.56 1.15
N LYS A 43 -2.96 -8.42 1.75
CA LYS A 43 -2.93 -9.85 1.40
C LYS A 43 -4.27 -10.53 1.65
N HIS A 44 -5.02 -10.11 2.66
CA HIS A 44 -6.34 -10.63 2.92
C HIS A 44 -7.33 -10.22 1.83
N ALA A 45 -7.34 -8.93 1.46
CA ALA A 45 -8.16 -8.43 0.35
C ALA A 45 -7.84 -9.14 -0.98
N ALA A 46 -6.56 -9.41 -1.27
CA ALA A 46 -6.12 -10.05 -2.50
C ALA A 46 -6.70 -11.45 -2.73
N ARG A 47 -7.18 -12.12 -1.68
CA ARG A 47 -7.81 -13.45 -1.78
C ARG A 47 -9.20 -13.40 -2.41
N THR A 48 -9.89 -12.27 -2.30
CA THR A 48 -11.30 -12.13 -2.69
C THR A 48 -11.52 -11.03 -3.72
N ASP A 49 -10.70 -9.98 -3.70
CA ASP A 49 -10.78 -8.85 -4.61
C ASP A 49 -9.36 -8.36 -4.96
N PRO A 50 -8.72 -8.94 -6.00
CA PRO A 50 -7.39 -8.56 -6.43
C PRO A 50 -7.27 -7.11 -6.90
N ILE A 51 -8.34 -6.56 -7.51
CA ILE A 51 -8.37 -5.17 -7.98
C ILE A 51 -8.37 -4.21 -6.79
N LEU A 52 -9.21 -4.48 -5.78
CA LEU A 52 -9.21 -3.71 -4.54
C LEU A 52 -7.86 -3.80 -3.82
N ALA A 53 -7.26 -4.99 -3.76
CA ALA A 53 -5.95 -5.16 -3.12
C ALA A 53 -4.85 -4.35 -3.81
N ALA A 54 -4.85 -4.31 -5.14
CA ALA A 54 -3.93 -3.47 -5.90
C ALA A 54 -4.19 -1.97 -5.68
N ASP A 55 -5.46 -1.55 -5.69
CA ASP A 55 -5.90 -0.18 -5.37
C ASP A 55 -5.47 0.26 -3.96
N GLY A 56 -5.43 -0.65 -2.98
CA GLY A 56 -4.92 -0.38 -1.63
C GLY A 56 -3.40 -0.44 -1.49
N ALA A 57 -2.72 -1.25 -2.31
CA ALA A 57 -1.27 -1.41 -2.26
C ALA A 57 -0.52 -0.17 -2.73
N VAL A 58 -1.02 0.49 -3.78
CA VAL A 58 -0.43 1.74 -4.31
C VAL A 58 -0.37 2.85 -3.24
N PRO A 59 -1.48 3.28 -2.60
CA PRO A 59 -1.44 4.32 -1.59
C PRO A 59 -0.68 3.92 -0.33
N LEU A 60 -0.56 2.63 0.01
CA LEU A 60 0.35 2.21 1.08
C LEU A 60 1.80 2.55 0.72
N LEU A 61 2.27 2.17 -0.47
CA LEU A 61 3.63 2.46 -0.93
C LEU A 61 3.92 3.96 -0.98
N GLU A 62 2.97 4.77 -1.45
CA GLU A 62 3.09 6.23 -1.47
C GLU A 62 3.22 6.82 -0.07
N LYS A 63 2.46 6.29 0.90
CA LYS A 63 2.45 6.79 2.28
C LYS A 63 3.67 6.36 3.09
N VAL A 64 4.33 5.26 2.72
CA VAL A 64 5.51 4.75 3.43
C VAL A 64 6.62 5.81 3.52
N SER A 65 6.95 6.48 2.41
CA SER A 65 8.03 7.48 2.39
C SER A 65 7.81 8.65 3.38
N PRO A 66 6.72 9.44 3.29
CA PRO A 66 6.49 10.56 4.20
C PRO A 66 6.18 10.11 5.64
N ALA A 67 5.66 8.90 5.86
CA ALA A 67 5.41 8.40 7.22
C ALA A 67 6.70 8.02 7.94
N LEU A 68 7.70 7.49 7.21
CA LEU A 68 8.96 7.00 7.76
C LEU A 68 10.10 8.02 7.74
N GLU A 69 9.93 9.20 7.15
CA GLU A 69 11.02 10.18 6.93
C GLU A 69 11.80 10.60 8.19
N GLN A 70 11.20 10.48 9.39
CA GLN A 70 11.85 10.81 10.68
C GLN A 70 12.43 9.59 11.40
N VAL A 71 12.16 8.38 10.92
CA VAL A 71 12.51 7.15 11.61
C VAL A 71 14.00 6.87 11.43
N ASN A 72 14.74 6.80 12.53
CA ASN A 72 16.14 6.41 12.51
C ASN A 72 16.28 4.94 12.93
N SER A 73 16.93 4.12 12.11
CA SER A 73 17.15 2.69 12.38
C SER A 73 18.61 2.33 12.13
N SER A 74 19.38 2.15 13.20
CA SER A 74 20.80 1.77 13.12
C SER A 74 21.03 0.30 12.77
N SER A 75 19.98 -0.55 12.80
CA SER A 75 20.08 -1.99 12.57
C SER A 75 19.70 -2.45 11.15
N GLY A 76 19.23 -1.55 10.28
CA GLY A 76 18.71 -1.90 8.96
C GLY A 76 17.39 -2.70 8.97
N ALA A 77 16.80 -2.95 10.16
CA ALA A 77 15.56 -3.71 10.31
C ALA A 77 14.38 -3.00 9.63
N LEU A 78 14.33 -1.66 9.67
CA LEU A 78 13.31 -0.89 8.97
C LEU A 78 13.42 -1.07 7.45
N GLY A 79 14.62 -0.90 6.89
CA GLY A 79 14.86 -1.10 5.47
C GLY A 79 14.47 -2.51 5.04
N SER A 80 14.89 -3.53 5.79
CA SER A 80 14.50 -4.93 5.52
C SER A 80 12.99 -5.15 5.53
N ALA A 81 12.25 -4.48 6.43
CA ALA A 81 10.80 -4.56 6.47
C ALA A 81 10.15 -3.90 5.25
N VAL A 82 10.70 -2.76 4.78
CA VAL A 82 10.23 -2.07 3.57
C VAL A 82 10.49 -2.90 2.31
N ILE A 83 11.70 -3.46 2.14
CA ILE A 83 11.99 -4.35 1.01
C ILE A 83 11.00 -5.52 0.98
N ARG A 84 10.77 -6.19 2.13
CA ARG A 84 9.81 -7.30 2.21
C ARG A 84 8.38 -6.87 1.89
N ALA A 85 7.98 -5.65 2.25
CA ALA A 85 6.68 -5.12 1.88
C ALA A 85 6.59 -4.93 0.36
N ILE A 86 7.63 -4.37 -0.28
CA ILE A 86 7.70 -4.20 -1.74
C ILE A 86 7.61 -5.55 -2.45
N ASP A 87 8.39 -6.56 -2.00
CA ASP A 87 8.38 -7.92 -2.56
C ASP A 87 6.99 -8.56 -2.55
N VAL A 88 6.14 -8.20 -1.58
CA VAL A 88 4.76 -8.69 -1.46
C VAL A 88 3.79 -7.85 -2.28
N LEU A 89 3.90 -6.53 -2.23
CA LEU A 89 2.92 -5.61 -2.81
C LEU A 89 3.05 -5.48 -4.33
N VAL A 90 4.27 -5.54 -4.87
CA VAL A 90 4.49 -5.41 -6.32
C VAL A 90 3.77 -6.51 -7.11
N PRO A 91 3.87 -7.81 -6.75
CA PRO A 91 3.09 -8.86 -7.41
C PRO A 91 1.58 -8.67 -7.27
N ILE A 92 1.09 -8.16 -6.13
CA ILE A 92 -0.34 -7.89 -5.91
C ILE A 92 -0.83 -6.77 -6.84
N ILE A 93 -0.04 -5.71 -7.01
CA ILE A 93 -0.35 -4.63 -7.96
C ILE A 93 -0.35 -5.16 -9.39
N ALA A 94 0.61 -6.02 -9.75
CA ALA A 94 0.74 -6.54 -11.10
C ALA A 94 -0.34 -7.56 -11.50
N ALA A 95 -0.84 -8.36 -10.55
CA ALA A 95 -1.69 -9.52 -10.82
C ALA A 95 -3.03 -9.24 -11.56
N PRO A 96 -3.79 -8.16 -11.27
CA PRO A 96 -5.08 -7.94 -11.93
C PRO A 96 -4.92 -7.53 -13.40
N ASP A 97 -5.64 -8.22 -14.28
CA ASP A 97 -5.84 -7.80 -15.67
C ASP A 97 -6.92 -6.70 -15.72
N VAL A 98 -6.47 -5.45 -15.86
CA VAL A 98 -7.31 -4.24 -15.82
C VAL A 98 -6.88 -3.26 -16.91
N THR A 99 -7.78 -2.37 -17.32
CA THR A 99 -7.43 -1.31 -18.27
C THR A 99 -6.37 -0.36 -17.72
N GLU A 100 -5.68 0.29 -18.65
CA GLU A 100 -4.83 1.45 -18.39
C GLU A 100 -5.57 2.52 -17.57
N SER A 101 -6.84 2.81 -17.88
CA SER A 101 -7.64 3.76 -17.09
C SER A 101 -7.80 3.40 -15.61
N VAL A 102 -7.81 2.11 -15.26
CA VAL A 102 -7.83 1.66 -13.86
C VAL A 102 -6.45 1.84 -13.23
N ARG A 103 -5.37 1.58 -13.99
CA ARG A 103 -3.99 1.82 -13.54
C ARG A 103 -3.73 3.31 -13.29
N ASP A 104 -4.21 4.18 -14.18
CA ASP A 104 -4.12 5.64 -14.05
C ASP A 104 -4.87 6.14 -12.82
N ALA A 105 -6.05 5.58 -12.55
CA ALA A 105 -6.82 5.89 -11.35
C ALA A 105 -6.04 5.56 -10.06
N TRP A 106 -5.32 4.43 -10.02
CA TRP A 106 -4.49 4.08 -8.86
C TRP A 106 -3.35 5.08 -8.63
N LEU A 107 -2.81 5.67 -9.69
CA LEU A 107 -1.73 6.66 -9.63
C LEU A 107 -2.24 8.10 -9.44
N GLY A 108 -3.56 8.30 -9.33
CA GLY A 108 -4.16 9.63 -9.28
C GLY A 108 -4.01 10.43 -10.58
N LEU A 109 -3.77 9.76 -11.72
CA LEU A 109 -3.54 10.37 -13.03
C LEU A 109 -4.84 10.62 -13.82
N THR A 110 -6.00 10.32 -13.25
CA THR A 110 -7.29 10.61 -13.89
C THR A 110 -7.46 12.11 -14.10
N HIS A 111 -7.27 12.56 -15.33
CA HIS A 111 -7.58 13.93 -15.77
C HIS A 111 -9.10 14.12 -15.74
N GLY A 112 -9.54 15.18 -15.06
CA GLY A 112 -10.90 15.72 -15.16
C GLY A 112 -11.04 16.66 -16.34
#